data_AF-A0A7J7HY90-F1
#
_entry.id   AF-A0A7J7HY90-F1
#
_cell.length_a   1.000
_cell.length_b   1.000
_cell.length_c   1.000
_cell.angle_alpha   90.00
_cell.angle_beta   90.00
_cell.angle_gamma   90.00
#
_symmetry.space_group_name_H-M   'P 1'
#
loop_
_entity.id
_entity.type
_entity.pdbx_description
1 polymer ?
#
loop_
_entity_poly.entity_id
_entity_poly.type
_entity_poly.pdbx_seq_one_letter_code
_entity_poly.pdbx_strand_id
1 'polypeptide(L)'
;MVELCQIVTRLLSVCLLVVCLVISVPLAEASRVRHFQWEVKHEFKSPDCHNKLVITINGKSPGPTILAQQNDTVIVELKNSLETENVAIHWHGIRQIGSPWSDGTEGITQCPILPGDTFVYKFVVDRPGTYMYHTHYGMQRTGGLYGSIRVALPDGESEPFSYDYDRSIILNDWYHKSTFEQAAGLSSIPIVWVGEPQVYTYLTLFSIYNPN
;
A
#
# COMPACT_ATOMS: atom_id res chain seq x y z
N MET A 1 -12.04 68.38 -6.84
CA MET A 1 -12.90 67.37 -6.17
C MET A 1 -13.23 66.18 -7.07
N VAL A 2 -13.57 66.37 -8.34
CA VAL A 2 -13.99 65.27 -9.25
C VAL A 2 -12.85 64.30 -9.57
N GLU A 3 -11.64 64.78 -9.86
CA GLU A 3 -10.48 63.93 -10.18
C GLU A 3 -10.03 63.05 -9.01
N LEU A 4 -10.08 63.59 -7.78
CA LEU A 4 -9.72 62.84 -6.58
C LEU A 4 -10.69 61.66 -6.34
N CYS A 5 -11.98 61.86 -6.62
CA CYS A 5 -13.00 60.83 -6.51
C CYS A 5 -12.79 59.69 -7.52
N GLN A 6 -12.39 60.02 -8.76
CA GLN A 6 -12.12 59.03 -9.81
C GLN A 6 -10.86 58.20 -9.52
N ILE A 7 -9.84 58.79 -8.93
CA ILE A 7 -8.61 58.08 -8.54
C ILE A 7 -8.91 57.09 -7.41
N VAL A 8 -9.68 57.51 -6.40
CA VAL A 8 -10.06 56.65 -5.26
C VAL A 8 -10.95 55.49 -5.69
N THR A 9 -11.91 55.70 -6.58
CA THR A 9 -12.76 54.61 -7.12
C THR A 9 -11.98 53.61 -7.97
N ARG A 10 -11.00 54.06 -8.76
CA ARG A 10 -10.10 53.16 -9.51
C ARG A 10 -9.20 52.36 -8.59
N LEU A 11 -8.61 52.99 -7.56
CA LEU A 11 -7.78 52.31 -6.56
C LEU A 11 -8.57 51.25 -5.78
N LEU A 12 -9.81 51.58 -5.38
CA LEU A 12 -10.71 50.64 -4.71
C LEU A 12 -11.09 49.47 -5.61
N SER A 13 -11.39 49.72 -6.89
CA SER A 13 -11.74 48.67 -7.85
C SER A 13 -10.56 47.74 -8.15
N VAL A 14 -9.35 48.28 -8.27
CA VAL A 14 -8.11 47.50 -8.42
C VAL A 14 -7.83 46.68 -7.17
N CYS A 15 -7.99 47.25 -5.97
CA CYS A 15 -7.87 46.50 -4.72
C CYS A 15 -8.88 45.37 -4.65
N LEU A 16 -10.15 45.60 -5.03
CA LEU A 16 -11.19 44.57 -5.03
C LEU A 16 -10.86 43.43 -6.00
N LEU A 17 -10.38 43.76 -7.21
CA LEU A 17 -9.97 42.77 -8.21
C LEU A 17 -8.77 41.95 -7.74
N VAL A 18 -7.77 42.58 -7.13
CA VAL A 18 -6.61 41.89 -6.56
C VAL A 18 -7.03 40.98 -5.41
N VAL A 19 -7.89 41.45 -4.49
CA VAL A 19 -8.40 40.64 -3.39
C VAL A 19 -9.22 39.44 -3.91
N CYS A 20 -10.07 39.62 -4.93
CA CYS A 20 -10.78 38.51 -5.56
C CYS A 20 -9.85 37.50 -6.24
N LEU A 21 -8.77 37.96 -6.89
CA LEU A 21 -7.75 37.08 -7.50
C LEU A 21 -6.96 36.27 -6.46
N VAL A 22 -6.72 36.84 -5.28
CA VAL A 22 -5.99 36.16 -4.19
C VAL A 22 -6.91 35.16 -3.45
N ILE A 23 -8.21 35.44 -3.34
CA ILE A 23 -9.20 34.55 -2.71
C ILE A 23 -9.61 33.38 -3.63
N SER A 24 -9.51 33.55 -4.95
CA SER A 24 -9.91 32.52 -5.93
C SER A 24 -8.83 31.49 -6.24
N VAL A 25 -7.67 31.54 -5.58
CA VAL A 25 -6.69 30.45 -5.66
C VAL A 25 -7.25 29.27 -4.88
N PRO A 26 -7.58 28.13 -5.53
CA PRO A 26 -7.95 26.94 -4.81
C PRO A 26 -6.80 26.59 -3.87
N LEU A 27 -7.09 26.40 -2.58
CA LEU A 27 -6.11 25.89 -1.65
C LEU A 27 -5.77 24.48 -2.11
N ALA A 28 -4.64 24.30 -2.79
CA ALA A 28 -4.14 22.98 -3.11
C ALA A 28 -3.98 22.23 -1.79
N GLU A 29 -4.82 21.21 -1.59
CA GLU A 29 -4.76 20.38 -0.39
C GLU A 29 -3.37 19.74 -0.36
N ALA A 30 -2.65 19.94 0.74
CA ALA A 30 -1.28 19.50 0.85
C ALA A 30 -1.24 17.96 0.89
N SER A 31 -0.49 17.34 -0.03
CA SER A 31 -0.23 15.89 0.00
C SER A 31 0.18 15.46 1.40
N ARG A 32 -0.50 14.46 1.99
CA ARG A 32 -0.21 14.03 3.35
C ARG A 32 0.88 12.97 3.32
N VAL A 33 1.67 12.88 4.40
CA VAL A 33 2.62 11.79 4.60
C VAL A 33 1.96 10.71 5.44
N ARG A 34 1.86 9.49 4.92
CA ARG A 34 1.36 8.31 5.62
C ARG A 34 2.54 7.47 6.05
N HIS A 35 2.85 7.49 7.34
CA HIS A 35 4.00 6.77 7.89
C HIS A 35 3.54 5.49 8.60
N PHE A 36 4.14 4.36 8.24
CA PHE A 36 3.88 3.05 8.83
C PHE A 36 5.18 2.43 9.33
N GLN A 37 5.10 1.80 10.50
CA GLN A 37 6.18 1.05 11.14
C GLN A 37 5.80 -0.42 11.12
N TRP A 38 6.49 -1.22 10.32
CA TRP A 38 6.17 -2.62 10.07
C TRP A 38 7.33 -3.51 10.51
N GLU A 39 7.02 -4.53 11.30
CA GLU A 39 7.93 -5.61 11.65
C GLU A 39 7.44 -6.90 10.98
N VAL A 40 8.30 -7.49 10.15
CA VAL A 40 8.05 -8.78 9.51
C VAL A 40 8.64 -9.89 10.38
N LYS A 41 7.82 -10.86 10.74
CA LYS A 41 8.27 -12.02 11.53
C LYS A 41 7.41 -13.26 11.26
N HIS A 42 7.96 -14.40 11.61
CA HIS A 42 7.21 -15.65 11.66
C HIS A 42 6.30 -15.70 12.89
N GLU A 43 5.06 -16.13 12.69
CA GLU A 43 4.17 -16.48 13.77
C GLU A 43 3.37 -17.74 13.43
N PHE A 44 3.05 -18.54 14.44
CA PHE A 44 2.09 -19.62 14.29
C PHE A 44 0.69 -19.04 14.11
N LYS A 45 0.05 -19.40 12.99
CA LYS A 45 -1.35 -19.06 12.70
C LYS A 45 -2.06 -20.30 12.17
N SER A 46 -3.38 -20.31 12.31
CA SER A 46 -4.24 -21.35 11.77
C SER A 46 -5.41 -20.77 10.96
N PRO A 47 -5.14 -20.11 9.81
CA PRO A 47 -6.17 -19.47 8.99
C PRO A 47 -7.32 -20.43 8.62
N ASP A 48 -6.99 -21.68 8.34
CA ASP A 48 -7.90 -22.76 7.94
C ASP A 48 -8.00 -23.85 9.01
N CYS A 49 -7.81 -23.48 10.29
CA CYS A 49 -7.72 -24.41 11.43
C CYS A 49 -6.54 -25.40 11.35
N HIS A 50 -5.60 -25.24 10.42
CA HIS A 50 -4.34 -25.95 10.38
C HIS A 50 -3.20 -25.04 10.84
N ASN A 51 -2.58 -25.36 11.99
CA ASN A 51 -1.53 -24.52 12.55
C ASN A 51 -0.21 -24.68 11.78
N LYS A 52 0.29 -23.59 11.21
CA LYS A 52 1.61 -23.53 10.56
C LYS A 52 2.29 -22.20 10.80
N LEU A 53 3.58 -22.16 10.49
CA LEU A 53 4.35 -20.92 10.49
C LEU A 53 3.91 -20.04 9.30
N VAL A 54 3.57 -18.79 9.59
CA VAL A 54 3.11 -17.79 8.63
C VAL A 54 3.96 -16.54 8.77
N ILE A 55 4.31 -15.92 7.64
CA ILE A 55 5.03 -14.65 7.62
C ILE A 55 4.00 -13.54 7.82
N THR A 56 4.19 -12.74 8.87
CA THR A 56 3.23 -11.71 9.29
C THR A 56 3.86 -10.33 9.30
N ILE A 57 3.04 -9.29 9.17
CA ILE A 57 3.42 -7.90 9.46
C ILE A 57 2.72 -7.50 10.76
N ASN A 58 3.49 -7.08 11.76
CA ASN A 58 2.98 -6.69 13.09
C ASN A 58 2.01 -7.75 13.67
N GLY A 59 2.33 -9.02 13.44
CA GLY A 59 1.55 -10.18 13.87
C GLY A 59 0.23 -10.43 13.13
N LYS A 60 0.02 -9.77 11.99
CA LYS A 60 -1.14 -9.98 11.12
C LYS A 60 -0.75 -10.63 9.80
N SER A 61 -1.53 -11.63 9.40
CA SER A 61 -1.57 -12.19 8.05
C SER A 61 -3.05 -12.48 7.73
N PRO A 62 -3.61 -11.89 6.67
CA PRO A 62 -2.98 -10.88 5.82
C PRO A 62 -2.55 -9.62 6.60
N GLY A 63 -1.60 -8.87 6.05
CA GLY A 63 -1.03 -7.69 6.67
C GLY A 63 -2.02 -6.51 6.79
N PRO A 64 -1.65 -5.46 7.54
CA PRO A 64 -2.51 -4.29 7.73
C PRO A 64 -2.77 -3.53 6.41
N THR A 65 -4.00 -3.09 6.19
CA THR A 65 -4.36 -2.27 5.03
C THR A 65 -3.68 -0.90 5.09
N ILE A 66 -3.03 -0.49 3.99
CA ILE A 66 -2.61 0.89 3.80
C ILE A 66 -3.82 1.69 3.31
N LEU A 67 -4.24 2.67 4.10
CA LEU A 67 -5.24 3.66 3.70
C LEU A 67 -4.53 4.96 3.38
N ALA A 68 -4.68 5.43 2.15
CA ALA A 68 -4.11 6.67 1.66
C ALA A 68 -5.10 7.41 0.77
N GLN A 69 -4.80 8.64 0.43
CA GLN A 69 -5.49 9.43 -0.57
C GLN A 69 -4.57 9.67 -1.77
N GLN A 70 -5.14 9.94 -2.94
CA GLN A 70 -4.36 10.29 -4.12
C GLN A 70 -3.37 11.43 -3.80
N ASN A 71 -2.15 11.28 -4.29
CA ASN A 71 -0.98 12.12 -4.08
C ASN A 71 -0.35 12.06 -2.67
N ASP A 72 -0.88 11.26 -1.73
CA ASP A 72 -0.18 11.01 -0.47
C ASP A 72 1.19 10.38 -0.71
N THR A 73 2.17 10.76 0.12
CA THR A 73 3.45 10.06 0.21
C THR A 73 3.35 8.97 1.25
N VAL A 74 3.50 7.72 0.84
CA VAL A 74 3.57 6.57 1.73
C VAL A 74 5.03 6.32 2.11
N ILE A 75 5.27 6.22 3.41
CA ILE A 75 6.55 5.83 4.00
C ILE A 75 6.31 4.58 4.84
N VAL A 76 7.00 3.50 4.50
CA VAL A 76 6.97 2.25 5.27
C VAL A 76 8.38 1.95 5.74
N GLU A 77 8.61 2.07 7.04
CA GLU A 77 9.82 1.58 7.69
C GLU A 77 9.60 0.11 8.04
N LEU A 78 10.30 -0.77 7.31
CA LEU A 78 10.14 -2.21 7.37
C LEU A 78 11.35 -2.84 8.04
N LYS A 79 11.16 -3.36 9.25
CA LYS A 79 12.15 -4.17 9.96
C LYS A 79 11.96 -5.64 9.62
N ASN A 80 12.99 -6.28 9.07
CA ASN A 80 13.00 -7.73 8.87
C ASN A 80 13.44 -8.42 10.17
N SER A 81 12.53 -9.10 10.84
CA SER A 81 12.80 -9.91 12.04
C SER A 81 12.61 -11.40 11.79
N LEU A 82 12.71 -11.86 10.53
CA LEU A 82 12.89 -13.28 10.22
C LEU A 82 14.32 -13.68 10.59
N GLU A 83 14.51 -14.92 11.07
CA GLU A 83 15.81 -15.34 11.63
C GLU A 83 16.89 -15.56 10.56
N THR A 84 16.52 -16.22 9.45
CA THR A 84 17.47 -16.66 8.42
C THR A 84 17.05 -16.24 7.01
N GLU A 85 15.96 -15.50 6.88
CA GLU A 85 15.35 -15.18 5.60
C GLU A 85 15.40 -13.70 5.32
N ASN A 86 15.71 -13.37 4.06
CA ASN A 86 15.58 -12.00 3.62
C ASN A 86 14.14 -11.69 3.22
N VAL A 87 13.84 -10.39 3.05
CA VAL A 87 12.51 -9.92 2.63
C VAL A 87 12.65 -8.80 1.60
N ALA A 88 11.69 -8.69 0.69
CA ALA A 88 11.45 -7.49 -0.11
C ALA A 88 9.94 -7.35 -0.34
N ILE A 89 9.38 -6.14 -0.24
CA ILE A 89 7.93 -5.90 -0.38
C ILE A 89 7.66 -5.09 -1.65
N HIS A 90 6.89 -5.68 -2.56
CA HIS A 90 6.44 -5.03 -3.78
C HIS A 90 5.03 -4.44 -3.63
N TRP A 91 4.84 -3.26 -4.21
CA TRP A 91 3.63 -2.45 -4.16
C TRP A 91 2.84 -2.60 -5.46
N HIS A 92 2.12 -3.72 -5.60
CA HIS A 92 1.49 -4.13 -6.84
C HIS A 92 0.51 -3.08 -7.38
N GLY A 93 0.83 -2.54 -8.56
CA GLY A 93 0.05 -1.53 -9.26
C GLY A 93 0.41 -0.08 -8.93
N ILE A 94 1.28 0.15 -7.93
CA ILE A 94 1.87 1.48 -7.69
C ILE A 94 2.98 1.72 -8.69
N ARG A 95 2.93 2.86 -9.40
CA ARG A 95 3.76 3.11 -10.59
C ARG A 95 5.23 3.44 -10.30
N GLN A 96 5.57 3.75 -9.05
CA GLN A 96 6.93 4.10 -8.61
C GLN A 96 7.58 5.24 -9.42
N ILE A 97 6.79 6.21 -9.88
CA ILE A 97 7.29 7.36 -10.64
C ILE A 97 8.16 8.22 -9.73
N GLY A 98 9.44 8.33 -10.06
CA GLY A 98 10.42 9.05 -9.24
C GLY A 98 10.92 8.27 -8.02
N SER A 99 10.48 7.03 -7.82
CA SER A 99 10.88 6.16 -6.70
C SER A 99 11.15 4.70 -7.12
N PRO A 100 11.80 4.40 -8.26
CA PRO A 100 11.96 3.02 -8.74
C PRO A 100 12.69 2.09 -7.76
N TRP A 101 13.59 2.62 -6.91
CA TRP A 101 14.26 1.87 -5.85
C TRP A 101 13.34 1.44 -4.68
N SER A 102 12.12 1.99 -4.60
CA SER A 102 11.09 1.57 -3.65
C SER A 102 10.11 0.55 -4.26
N ASP A 103 10.35 0.06 -5.47
CA ASP A 103 9.46 -0.91 -6.11
C ASP A 103 9.41 -2.25 -5.39
N GLY A 104 10.49 -2.69 -4.75
CA GLY A 104 10.47 -3.90 -3.92
C GLY A 104 10.75 -5.20 -4.64
N THR A 105 11.13 -5.15 -5.91
CA THR A 105 11.52 -6.34 -6.68
C THR A 105 12.99 -6.67 -6.41
N GLU A 106 13.22 -7.72 -5.62
CA GLU A 106 14.56 -8.22 -5.29
C GLU A 106 15.34 -8.64 -6.54
N GLY A 107 16.65 -8.34 -6.54
CA GLY A 107 17.54 -8.65 -7.67
C GLY A 107 17.39 -7.72 -8.87
N ILE A 108 16.37 -6.85 -8.87
CA ILE A 108 16.09 -5.89 -9.96
C ILE A 108 16.18 -4.45 -9.47
N THR A 109 15.35 -4.08 -8.50
CA THR A 109 15.21 -2.69 -8.03
C THR A 109 15.93 -2.43 -6.72
N GLN A 110 16.18 -3.50 -5.94
CA GLN A 110 16.93 -3.44 -4.70
C GLN A 110 17.59 -4.78 -4.36
N CYS A 111 18.61 -4.72 -3.50
CA CYS A 111 19.03 -5.88 -2.73
C CYS A 111 17.95 -6.25 -1.70
N PRO A 112 17.89 -7.52 -1.25
CA PRO A 112 16.93 -7.91 -0.23
C PRO A 112 17.28 -7.29 1.13
N ILE A 113 16.26 -7.14 1.99
CA ILE A 113 16.40 -6.67 3.37
C ILE A 113 16.84 -7.88 4.21
N LEU A 114 18.05 -7.83 4.77
CA LEU A 114 18.63 -8.95 5.51
C LEU A 114 17.96 -9.13 6.89
N PRO A 115 18.04 -10.32 7.51
CA PRO A 115 17.66 -10.53 8.90
C PRO A 115 18.23 -9.46 9.84
N GLY A 116 17.36 -8.82 10.62
CA GLY A 116 17.71 -7.76 11.57
C GLY A 116 17.73 -6.35 10.97
N ASP A 117 17.82 -6.21 9.65
CA ASP A 117 17.90 -4.90 8.99
C ASP A 117 16.54 -4.21 8.89
N THR A 118 16.60 -2.89 8.74
CA THR A 118 15.44 -2.03 8.49
C THR A 118 15.62 -1.29 7.18
N PHE A 119 14.58 -1.29 6.34
CA PHE A 119 14.55 -0.58 5.07
C PHE A 119 13.36 0.36 5.00
N VAL A 120 13.55 1.54 4.41
CA VAL A 120 12.50 2.55 4.27
C VAL A 120 12.05 2.61 2.82
N TYR A 121 10.82 2.15 2.56
CA TYR A 121 10.12 2.40 1.32
C TYR A 121 9.49 3.78 1.35
N LYS A 122 9.67 4.56 0.27
CA LYS A 122 9.06 5.89 0.14
C LYS A 122 8.60 6.13 -1.30
N PHE A 123 7.29 6.30 -1.47
CA PHE A 123 6.69 6.50 -2.79
C PHE A 123 5.39 7.30 -2.70
N VAL A 124 4.94 7.84 -3.84
CA VAL A 124 3.68 8.57 -3.96
C VAL A 124 2.62 7.66 -4.55
N VAL A 125 1.41 7.68 -3.98
CA VAL A 125 0.24 6.99 -4.54
C VAL A 125 -0.54 7.94 -5.45
N ASP A 126 -0.28 7.87 -6.75
CA ASP A 126 -0.68 8.92 -7.68
C ASP A 126 -2.07 8.76 -8.30
N ARG A 127 -2.76 7.65 -8.03
CA ARG A 127 -4.10 7.36 -8.56
C ARG A 127 -4.98 6.69 -7.50
N PRO A 128 -6.28 7.03 -7.46
CA PRO A 128 -7.23 6.35 -6.60
C PRO A 128 -7.48 4.93 -7.11
N GLY A 129 -7.79 4.02 -6.21
CA GLY A 129 -8.09 2.64 -6.57
C GLY A 129 -7.82 1.62 -5.47
N THR A 130 -8.03 0.36 -5.85
CA THR A 130 -7.73 -0.82 -5.03
C THR A 130 -6.46 -1.47 -5.54
N TYR A 131 -5.45 -1.56 -4.67
CA TYR A 131 -4.14 -2.13 -4.95
C TYR A 131 -3.78 -3.14 -3.84
N MET A 132 -2.63 -3.79 -3.98
CA MET A 132 -2.12 -4.72 -2.96
C MET A 132 -0.62 -4.56 -2.80
N TYR A 133 -0.10 -5.01 -1.67
CA TYR A 133 1.32 -5.29 -1.51
C TYR A 133 1.52 -6.77 -1.23
N HIS A 134 2.68 -7.30 -1.60
CA HIS A 134 3.07 -8.66 -1.28
C HIS A 134 4.59 -8.79 -1.26
N THR A 135 5.13 -9.85 -0.64
CA THR A 135 6.57 -10.12 -0.78
C THR A 135 6.92 -10.32 -2.23
N HIS A 136 8.12 -9.89 -2.61
CA HIS A 136 8.74 -10.23 -3.87
C HIS A 136 10.12 -10.88 -3.65
N TYR A 137 10.22 -11.75 -2.64
CA TYR A 137 11.39 -12.57 -2.35
C TYR A 137 11.01 -14.06 -2.35
N GLY A 138 11.63 -14.84 -3.23
CA GLY A 138 11.33 -16.27 -3.41
C GLY A 138 9.83 -16.55 -3.57
N MET A 139 9.32 -17.52 -2.81
CA MET A 139 7.89 -17.86 -2.75
C MET A 139 7.19 -17.30 -1.50
N GLN A 140 7.77 -16.33 -0.78
CA GLN A 140 7.25 -15.88 0.52
C GLN A 140 5.83 -15.29 0.48
N ARG A 141 5.34 -14.84 -0.69
CA ARG A 141 3.95 -14.39 -0.87
C ARG A 141 2.96 -15.47 -0.44
N THR A 142 3.19 -16.73 -0.81
CA THR A 142 2.32 -17.85 -0.42
C THR A 142 2.50 -18.24 1.05
N GLY A 143 3.56 -17.74 1.69
CA GLY A 143 3.82 -17.83 3.13
C GLY A 143 2.98 -16.89 4.00
N GLY A 144 2.13 -16.05 3.41
CA GLY A 144 1.13 -15.24 4.12
C GLY A 144 1.41 -13.74 4.19
N LEU A 145 2.51 -13.26 3.63
CA LEU A 145 2.83 -11.83 3.63
C LEU A 145 2.31 -11.18 2.34
N TYR A 146 1.11 -10.64 2.47
CA TYR A 146 0.41 -9.80 1.51
C TYR A 146 -0.63 -8.96 2.24
N GLY A 147 -1.13 -7.89 1.61
CA GLY A 147 -2.20 -7.06 2.17
C GLY A 147 -2.70 -6.01 1.19
N SER A 148 -3.74 -5.28 1.59
CA SER A 148 -4.41 -4.30 0.73
C SER A 148 -3.77 -2.92 0.80
N ILE A 149 -3.86 -2.18 -0.30
CA ILE A 149 -3.64 -0.73 -0.35
C ILE A 149 -4.91 -0.13 -0.96
N ARG A 150 -5.55 0.80 -0.26
CA ARG A 150 -6.70 1.54 -0.77
C ARG A 150 -6.34 3.01 -0.86
N VAL A 151 -6.43 3.55 -2.07
CA VAL A 151 -6.16 4.96 -2.35
C VAL A 151 -7.47 5.64 -2.66
N ALA A 152 -7.91 6.54 -1.79
CA ALA A 152 -9.13 7.33 -1.96
C ALA A 152 -8.91 8.49 -2.95
N LEU A 153 -10.01 8.97 -3.53
CA LEU A 153 -10.04 10.23 -4.27
C LEU A 153 -9.67 11.42 -3.36
N PRO A 154 -9.14 12.53 -3.92
CA PRO A 154 -8.92 13.78 -3.20
C PRO A 154 -10.18 14.30 -2.49
N ASP A 155 -9.99 15.10 -1.44
CA ASP A 155 -11.11 15.73 -0.73
C ASP A 155 -11.90 16.64 -1.70
N GLY A 156 -13.22 16.46 -1.76
CA GLY A 156 -14.10 17.19 -2.67
C GLY A 156 -14.33 16.52 -4.03
N GLU A 157 -13.65 15.41 -4.33
CA GLU A 157 -13.94 14.56 -5.48
C GLU A 157 -14.80 13.35 -5.09
N SER A 158 -15.56 12.82 -6.04
CA SER A 158 -16.44 11.67 -5.85
C SER A 158 -16.26 10.64 -6.96
N GLU A 159 -16.42 9.36 -6.62
CA GLU A 159 -16.45 8.28 -7.60
C GLU A 159 -17.56 8.52 -8.63
N PRO A 160 -17.45 8.00 -9.87
CA PRO A 160 -18.47 8.17 -10.91
C PRO A 160 -19.76 7.35 -10.65
N PHE A 161 -19.88 6.75 -9.46
CA PHE A 161 -20.99 5.95 -8.99
C PHE A 161 -21.17 6.15 -7.48
N SER A 162 -22.38 5.94 -6.98
CA SER A 162 -22.70 6.01 -5.55
C SER A 162 -22.79 4.62 -4.93
N TYR A 163 -22.45 4.52 -3.65
CA TYR A 163 -22.56 3.30 -2.85
C TYR A 163 -22.74 3.66 -1.37
N ASP A 164 -23.48 2.84 -0.64
CA ASP A 164 -23.70 3.04 0.80
C ASP A 164 -22.54 2.51 1.66
N TYR A 165 -21.80 1.52 1.14
CA TYR A 165 -20.73 0.84 1.87
C TYR A 165 -19.60 0.42 0.95
N ASP A 166 -18.37 0.47 1.46
CA ASP A 166 -17.20 -0.09 0.81
C ASP A 166 -16.64 -1.27 1.63
N ARG A 167 -16.27 -2.35 0.93
CA ARG A 167 -15.70 -3.59 1.47
C ARG A 167 -14.59 -4.07 0.54
N SER A 168 -13.44 -4.35 1.13
CA SER A 168 -12.30 -4.93 0.39
C SER A 168 -12.13 -6.40 0.75
N ILE A 169 -11.90 -7.23 -0.28
CA ILE A 169 -11.65 -8.67 -0.17
C ILE A 169 -10.38 -8.98 -0.98
N ILE A 170 -9.42 -9.67 -0.36
CA ILE A 170 -8.31 -10.30 -1.08
C ILE A 170 -8.60 -11.79 -1.16
N LEU A 171 -8.49 -12.34 -2.37
CA LEU A 171 -8.59 -13.77 -2.63
C LEU A 171 -7.17 -14.36 -2.63
N ASN A 172 -6.98 -15.43 -1.87
CA ASN A 172 -5.75 -16.21 -1.85
C ASN A 172 -6.09 -17.70 -1.71
N ASP A 173 -5.20 -18.53 -2.24
CA ASP A 173 -5.16 -19.96 -1.97
C ASP A 173 -4.25 -20.27 -0.76
N TRP A 174 -4.35 -21.47 -0.19
CA TRP A 174 -3.57 -21.83 1.00
C TRP A 174 -3.02 -23.25 0.92
N TYR A 175 -1.71 -23.35 1.15
CA TYR A 175 -0.97 -24.61 1.16
C TYR A 175 -0.48 -24.93 2.58
N HIS A 176 -0.57 -26.19 3.00
CA HIS A 176 -0.04 -26.64 4.30
C HIS A 176 1.49 -26.80 4.27
N LYS A 177 2.06 -27.14 3.12
CA LYS A 177 3.51 -27.20 2.92
C LYS A 177 4.15 -25.82 3.06
N SER A 178 5.35 -25.76 3.62
CA SER A 178 6.11 -24.51 3.71
C SER A 178 6.56 -24.02 2.33
N THR A 179 6.83 -22.73 2.21
CA THR A 179 7.38 -22.13 0.99
C THR A 179 8.72 -22.78 0.60
N PHE A 180 9.54 -23.16 1.59
CA PHE A 180 10.80 -23.88 1.39
C PHE A 180 10.62 -25.30 0.88
N GLU A 181 9.67 -26.05 1.44
CA GLU A 181 9.39 -27.41 0.97
C GLU A 181 8.90 -27.39 -0.49
N GLN A 182 8.02 -26.44 -0.81
CA GLN A 182 7.53 -26.23 -2.18
C GLN A 182 8.67 -25.84 -3.12
N ALA A 183 9.49 -24.85 -2.75
CA ALA A 183 10.61 -24.40 -3.57
C ALA A 183 11.66 -25.50 -3.79
N ALA A 184 11.97 -26.29 -2.76
CA ALA A 184 12.89 -27.42 -2.86
C ALA A 184 12.35 -28.50 -3.81
N GLY A 185 11.06 -28.83 -3.73
CA GLY A 185 10.42 -29.78 -4.65
C GLY A 185 10.38 -29.29 -6.10
N LEU A 186 10.09 -28.01 -6.33
CA LEU A 186 10.12 -27.42 -7.66
C LEU A 186 11.54 -27.37 -8.27
N SER A 187 12.57 -27.35 -7.42
CA SER A 187 13.97 -27.31 -7.84
C SER A 187 14.64 -28.69 -7.90
N SER A 188 13.94 -29.77 -7.52
CA SER A 188 14.51 -31.12 -7.47
C SER A 188 14.51 -31.83 -8.82
N ILE A 189 15.28 -32.91 -8.93
CA ILE A 189 15.27 -33.82 -10.07
C ILE A 189 15.01 -35.26 -9.55
N PRO A 190 13.86 -35.88 -9.90
CA PRO A 190 12.76 -35.31 -10.68
C PRO A 190 12.06 -34.17 -9.93
N ILE A 191 11.38 -33.30 -10.68
CA ILE A 191 10.56 -32.23 -10.11
C ILE A 191 9.43 -32.82 -9.26
N VAL A 192 9.19 -32.23 -8.10
CA VAL A 192 8.04 -32.51 -7.25
C VAL A 192 7.07 -31.34 -7.35
N TRP A 193 5.95 -31.55 -8.03
CA TRP A 193 4.90 -30.55 -8.17
C TRP A 193 4.26 -30.21 -6.82
N VAL A 194 3.90 -28.94 -6.62
CA VAL A 194 3.29 -28.44 -5.36
C VAL A 194 1.91 -29.03 -5.08
N GLY A 195 1.19 -29.47 -6.12
CA GLY A 195 -0.17 -29.98 -6.03
C GLY A 195 -1.22 -28.85 -5.98
N GLU A 196 -2.46 -29.21 -5.67
CA GLU A 196 -3.54 -28.26 -5.45
C GLU A 196 -3.51 -27.71 -4.01
N PRO A 197 -4.01 -26.49 -3.76
CA PRO A 197 -4.10 -25.92 -2.42
C PRO A 197 -5.12 -26.67 -1.56
N GLN A 198 -4.92 -26.67 -0.23
CA GLN A 198 -5.90 -27.21 0.72
C GLN A 198 -7.12 -26.30 0.85
N VAL A 199 -6.97 -24.99 0.61
CA VAL A 199 -8.07 -24.03 0.58
C VAL A 199 -7.99 -23.17 -0.67
N TYR A 200 -9.04 -23.19 -1.48
CA TYR A 200 -9.15 -22.46 -2.75
C TYR A 200 -9.62 -21.01 -2.59
N THR A 201 -10.20 -20.65 -1.45
CA THR A 201 -10.67 -19.28 -1.19
C THR A 201 -10.55 -18.96 0.29
N TYR A 202 -9.41 -18.38 0.67
CA TYR A 202 -9.29 -17.70 1.95
C TYR A 202 -9.85 -16.28 1.80
N LEU A 203 -11.14 -16.11 2.11
CA LEU A 203 -11.80 -14.80 2.07
C LEU A 203 -11.39 -14.00 3.32
N THR A 204 -10.60 -12.94 3.14
CA THR A 204 -10.34 -11.99 4.23
C THR A 204 -11.03 -10.66 3.91
N LEU A 205 -11.92 -10.20 4.79
CA LEU A 205 -12.56 -8.88 4.73
C LEU A 205 -11.62 -7.83 5.38
N PHE A 206 -11.32 -6.75 4.66
CA PHE A 206 -10.23 -5.83 5.05
C PHE A 206 -10.65 -4.45 5.54
N SER A 207 -11.91 -4.05 5.42
CA SER A 207 -12.42 -2.80 6.01
C SER A 207 -13.93 -2.71 5.85
N ILE A 208 -14.59 -2.12 6.84
CA ILE A 208 -15.95 -1.60 6.73
C ILE A 208 -15.83 -0.08 6.72
N TYR A 209 -15.95 0.55 5.56
CA TYR A 209 -16.07 2.01 5.48
C TYR A 209 -17.52 2.38 5.20
N ASN A 210 -18.07 3.25 6.05
CA ASN A 210 -19.33 3.94 5.80
C ASN A 210 -18.95 5.37 5.39
N PRO A 211 -19.27 5.80 4.15
CA PRO A 211 -19.01 7.16 3.72
C PRO A 211 -19.94 8.22 4.35
N ASN A 212 -20.93 7.82 5.17
CA ASN A 212 -21.84 8.71 5.89
C ASN A 212 -21.30 9.16 7.25
#